data_AF-A0A416S7I4-F1
#
_entry.id   AF-A0A416S7I4-F1
#
_cell.length_a   1.000
_cell.length_b   1.000
_cell.length_c   1.000
_cell.angle_alpha   90.00
_cell.angle_beta   90.00
_cell.angle_gamma   90.00
#
_symmetry.space_group_name_H-M   'P 1'
#
loop_
_entity.id
_entity.type
_entity.pdbx_description
1 polymer ?
#
loop_
_entity_poly.entity_id
_entity_poly.type
_entity_poly.pdbx_seq_one_letter_code
_entity_poly.pdbx_strand_id
1 'polypeptide(L)'
;MRTKEIIQQELTETRARLSAYLAREADMLSKDGVQLYTIGSRNLQRYQTSLASVQDMIAKLQKRVRELEAELAGGSARRAVGVVPRDW
;
A
#
# COMPACT_ATOMS: atom_id res chain seq x y z
N MET A 1 23.18 11.37 -6.36
CA MET A 1 21.78 11.83 -6.53
C MET A 1 21.08 10.79 -7.38
N ARG A 2 19.92 10.25 -6.96
CA ARG A 2 19.17 9.31 -7.79
C ARG A 2 18.65 10.02 -9.05
N THR A 3 18.70 9.36 -10.20
CA THR A 3 18.17 9.91 -11.45
C THR A 3 16.65 9.92 -11.40
N LYS A 4 16.00 10.93 -12.01
CA LYS A 4 14.54 11.03 -12.09
C LYS A 4 13.88 9.74 -12.62
N GLU A 5 14.52 9.09 -13.58
CA GLU A 5 14.07 7.83 -14.17
C GLU A 5 14.01 6.68 -13.14
N ILE A 6 15.01 6.58 -12.26
CA ILE A 6 15.03 5.59 -11.17
C ILE A 6 13.89 5.85 -10.19
N ILE A 7 13.63 7.11 -9.84
CA ILE A 7 12.57 7.48 -8.91
C ILE A 7 11.19 7.21 -9.52
N GLN A 8 11.02 7.43 -10.83
CA GLN A 8 9.79 7.08 -11.57
C GLN A 8 9.55 5.58 -11.64
N GLN A 9 10.59 4.77 -11.87
CA GLN A 9 10.49 3.32 -11.83
C GLN A 9 10.07 2.84 -10.44
N GLU A 10 10.74 3.32 -9.39
CA GLU A 10 10.43 2.95 -8.01
C GLU A 10 9.00 3.39 -7.60
N LEU A 11 8.55 4.56 -8.05
CA LEU A 11 7.18 5.04 -7.83
C LEU A 11 6.16 4.11 -8.51
N THR A 12 6.45 3.67 -9.73
CA THR A 12 5.57 2.76 -10.49
C THR A 12 5.44 1.41 -9.79
N GLU A 13 6.56 0.82 -9.38
CA GLU A 13 6.58 -0.44 -8.63
C GLU A 13 5.85 -0.31 -7.29
N THR A 14 6.09 0.78 -6.55
CA THR A 14 5.44 1.02 -5.26
C THR A 14 3.93 1.17 -5.41
N ARG A 15 3.45 1.85 -6.46
CA ARG A 15 2.03 1.99 -6.78
C ARG A 15 1.40 0.65 -7.18
N ALA A 16 2.08 -0.14 -8.00
CA ALA A 16 1.60 -1.48 -8.39
C ALA A 16 1.50 -2.41 -7.17
N ARG A 17 2.45 -2.31 -6.24
CA ARG A 17 2.38 -3.06 -4.98
C ARG A 17 1.23 -2.56 -4.11
N LEU A 18 1.04 -1.25 -3.98
CA LEU A 18 -0.05 -0.66 -3.22
C LEU A 18 -1.43 -1.12 -3.74
N SER A 19 -1.62 -1.15 -5.06
CA SER A 19 -2.88 -1.63 -5.65
C SER A 19 -3.15 -3.11 -5.33
N ALA A 20 -2.12 -3.95 -5.30
CA ALA A 20 -2.27 -5.35 -4.92
C ALA A 20 -2.70 -5.51 -3.45
N TYR A 21 -2.14 -4.70 -2.54
CA TYR A 21 -2.56 -4.71 -1.13
C TYR A 21 -3.98 -4.16 -0.92
N LEU A 22 -4.38 -3.11 -1.67
CA LEU A 22 -5.75 -2.58 -1.62
C LEU A 22 -6.78 -3.59 -2.15
N ALA A 23 -6.47 -4.29 -3.25
CA ALA A 23 -7.32 -5.37 -3.74
C ALA A 23 -7.46 -6.48 -2.70
N ARG A 24 -6.35 -6.88 -2.07
CA ARG A 24 -6.35 -7.87 -0.99
C ARG A 24 -7.18 -7.42 0.22
N GLU A 25 -7.09 -6.16 0.61
CA GLU A 25 -7.91 -5.59 1.68
C GLU A 25 -9.40 -5.64 1.30
N ALA A 26 -9.76 -5.24 0.09
CA ALA A 26 -11.13 -5.30 -0.40
C ALA A 26 -11.68 -6.74 -0.41
N ASP A 27 -10.88 -7.72 -0.84
CA ASP A 27 -11.24 -9.14 -0.80
C ASP A 27 -11.50 -9.61 0.64
N MET A 28 -10.64 -9.22 1.58
CA MET A 28 -10.77 -9.58 3.00
C MET A 28 -11.98 -8.92 3.68
N LEU A 29 -12.36 -7.72 3.24
CA LEU A 29 -13.54 -7.00 3.72
C LEU A 29 -14.83 -7.43 3.02
N SER A 30 -14.73 -8.09 1.86
CA SER A 30 -15.89 -8.60 1.12
C SER A 30 -16.60 -9.69 1.95
N LYS A 31 -17.94 -9.71 1.88
CA LYS A 31 -18.79 -10.65 2.63
C LYS A 31 -18.47 -12.13 2.33
N ASP A 32 -17.82 -12.42 1.20
CA ASP A 32 -17.42 -13.76 0.77
C ASP A 32 -15.99 -14.15 1.22
N GLY A 33 -15.17 -13.19 1.65
CA GLY A 33 -13.76 -13.40 2.01
C GLY A 33 -13.53 -14.12 3.34
N VAL A 34 -14.58 -14.32 4.14
CA VAL A 34 -14.53 -15.00 5.44
C VAL A 34 -15.65 -16.04 5.55
N GLN A 35 -15.85 -16.87 4.54
CA GLN A 35 -16.25 -18.25 4.85
C GLN A 35 -15.03 -18.97 5.41
N LEU A 36 -14.85 -18.85 6.73
CA LEU A 36 -14.06 -19.78 7.52
C LEU A 36 -14.61 -21.18 7.25
N TYR A 37 -14.00 -21.90 6.30
CA TYR A 37 -14.17 -23.35 6.19
C TYR A 37 -13.55 -23.97 7.45
N THR A 38 -14.34 -24.04 8.53
CA THR A 38 -14.03 -24.82 9.72
C THR A 38 -14.15 -26.30 9.36
N ILE A 39 -13.25 -26.81 8.52
CA ILE A 39 -13.02 -28.24 8.36
C ILE A 39 -11.96 -28.62 9.39
N GLY A 40 -12.44 -29.01 10.58
CA GLY A 40 -11.63 -29.62 11.62
C GLY A 40 -10.76 -28.66 12.44
N SER A 41 -10.57 -28.97 13.71
CA SER A 41 -9.83 -28.20 14.72
C SER A 41 -8.33 -28.00 14.46
N ARG A 42 -7.82 -28.37 13.27
CA ARG A 42 -6.41 -28.23 12.89
C ARG A 42 -6.14 -26.87 12.25
N ASN A 43 -6.12 -25.87 13.11
CA ASN A 43 -5.23 -24.71 13.07
C ASN A 43 -4.83 -24.18 11.67
N LEU A 44 -5.75 -23.43 11.07
CA LEU A 44 -5.58 -22.53 9.91
C LEU A 44 -4.57 -21.37 10.15
N GLN A 45 -3.70 -21.47 11.18
CA GLN A 45 -2.76 -20.41 11.60
C GLN A 45 -1.62 -20.14 10.60
N ARG A 46 -1.47 -20.91 9.53
CA ARG A 46 -0.24 -20.85 8.70
C ARG A 46 -0.15 -19.65 7.77
N TYR A 47 -1.26 -18.99 7.42
CA TYR A 47 -1.27 -17.87 6.46
C TYR A 47 -2.27 -16.76 6.78
N GLN A 48 -2.61 -16.55 8.05
CA GLN A 48 -3.43 -15.41 8.42
C GLN A 48 -2.58 -14.14 8.38
N THR A 49 -2.28 -13.63 7.18
CA THR A 49 -1.95 -12.20 7.06
C THR A 49 -3.16 -11.47 7.64
N SER A 50 -3.00 -10.90 8.84
CA SER A 50 -4.08 -10.22 9.51
C SER A 50 -4.48 -8.98 8.71
N LEU A 51 -5.76 -8.60 8.77
CA LEU A 51 -6.24 -7.36 8.13
C LEU A 51 -5.39 -6.16 8.60
N ALA A 52 -5.02 -6.13 9.88
CA ALA A 52 -4.14 -5.13 10.45
C ALA A 52 -2.76 -5.10 9.75
N SER A 53 -2.15 -6.25 9.49
CA SER A 53 -0.87 -6.32 8.77
C SER A 53 -0.97 -5.85 7.31
N VAL A 54 -2.11 -6.08 6.64
CA VAL A 54 -2.38 -5.56 5.29
C VAL A 54 -2.49 -4.03 5.34
N GLN A 55 -3.26 -3.50 6.29
CA GLN A 55 -3.45 -2.07 6.50
C GLN A 55 -2.14 -1.33 6.85
N ASP A 56 -1.31 -1.91 7.71
CA ASP A 56 0.00 -1.38 8.04
C ASP A 56 0.91 -1.28 6.82
N MET A 57 0.87 -2.30 5.94
CA MET A 57 1.65 -2.29 4.70
C MET A 57 1.11 -1.26 3.70
N ILE A 58 -0.20 -1.10 3.59
CA ILE A 58 -0.84 -0.04 2.79
C ILE A 58 -0.35 1.34 3.27
N ALA A 59 -0.40 1.62 4.57
CA ALA A 59 0.04 2.89 5.13
C ALA A 59 1.52 3.19 4.84
N LYS A 60 2.39 2.18 4.96
CA LYS A 60 3.82 2.28 4.61
C LYS A 60 4.03 2.57 3.12
N LEU A 61 3.33 1.86 2.25
CA LEU A 61 3.43 2.04 0.80
C LEU A 61 2.91 3.42 0.36
N GLN A 62 1.78 3.88 0.93
CA GLN A 62 1.27 5.23 0.70
C GLN A 62 2.26 6.31 1.15
N LYS A 63 2.91 6.12 2.31
CA LYS A 63 3.98 7.03 2.76
C LYS A 63 5.14 7.04 1.77
N ARG A 64 5.57 5.87 1.30
CA ARG A 64 6.67 5.76 0.32
C ARG A 64 6.34 6.42 -1.02
N VAL A 65 5.12 6.25 -1.52
CA VAL A 65 4.62 6.95 -2.72
C VAL A 65 4.74 8.47 -2.55
N ARG A 66 4.29 9.01 -1.41
CA ARG A 66 4.39 10.45 -1.13
C ARG A 66 5.83 10.95 -1.09
N GLU A 67 6.74 10.19 -0.49
CA GLU A 67 8.17 10.53 -0.46
C GLU A 67 8.78 10.55 -1.87
N LEU A 68 8.48 9.55 -2.69
CA LEU A 68 8.99 9.46 -4.07
C LEU A 68 8.41 10.55 -4.97
N GLU A 69 7.13 10.88 -4.81
CA GLU A 69 6.50 12.02 -5.49
C GLU A 69 7.11 13.35 -5.06
N ALA A 70 7.39 13.52 -3.75
CA ALA A 70 8.07 14.70 -3.23
C ALA A 70 9.52 14.79 -3.73
N GLU A 71 10.23 13.67 -3.86
CA GLU A 71 11.59 13.63 -4.42
C GLU A 71 11.58 13.99 -5.92
N LEU A 72 10.57 13.54 -6.68
CA LEU A 72 10.37 13.93 -8.08
C LEU A 72 9.98 15.41 -8.24
N ALA A 73 9.08 15.91 -7.39
CA ALA A 73 8.65 17.30 -7.38
C ALA A 73 9.75 18.24 -6.86
N GLY A 74 10.61 17.74 -5.97
CA GLY A 74 11.71 18.42 -5.30
C GLY A 74 12.94 18.71 -6.17
N GLY A 75 12.85 18.52 -7.50
CA GLY A 75 13.83 19.00 -8.46
C GLY A 75 14.03 20.53 -8.49
N SER A 76 13.33 21.28 -7.64
CA SER A 76 13.63 22.68 -7.32
C SER A 76 13.28 22.94 -5.85
N ALA A 77 14.25 23.47 -5.09
CA ALA A 77 14.26 23.59 -3.63
C ALA A 77 13.16 24.47 -2.98
N ARG A 78 12.02 24.77 -3.63
CA ARG A 78 11.05 25.78 -3.15
C ARG A 78 9.57 25.51 -3.40
N ARG A 79 9.12 24.27 -3.60
CA ARG A 79 7.69 23.98 -3.64
C ARG A 79 7.30 23.02 -2.54
N ALA A 80 7.08 23.58 -1.36
CA ALA A 80 6.19 23.00 -0.37
C ALA A 80 4.81 22.85 -1.04
N VAL A 81 4.45 21.64 -1.48
CA VAL A 81 3.14 21.38 -2.08
C VAL A 81 2.26 20.80 -0.99
N GLY A 82 1.21 21.55 -0.69
CA GLY A 82 0.23 21.30 0.36
C GLY A 82 -0.42 19.93 0.23
N VAL A 83 -0.64 19.35 1.40
CA VAL A 83 -1.44 18.15 1.65
C VAL A 83 -2.79 18.28 0.94
N VAL A 84 -3.13 17.32 0.08
CA VAL A 84 -4.51 17.06 -0.32
C VAL A 84 -5.03 15.97 0.62
N PRO A 85 -5.88 16.28 1.62
CA PRO A 85 -6.63 15.27 2.33
C PRO A 85 -7.59 14.64 1.32
N ARG A 86 -7.46 13.34 1.06
CA ARG A 86 -8.47 12.63 0.27
C ARG A 86 -9.61 12.30 1.23
N ASP A 87 -10.73 12.99 1.02
CA ASP A 87 -11.98 12.76 1.74
C ASP A 87 -12.43 11.28 1.68
N TRP A 88 -12.99 10.90 2.82
CA TRP A 88 -13.71 9.70 3.25
C TRP A 88 -14.78 9.19 2.28
#